data_AF-A0A7K2ME40-F1
#
_entry.id   AF-A0A7K2ME40-F1
#
_cell.length_a   1.000
_cell.length_b   1.000
_cell.length_c   1.000
_cell.angle_alpha   90.00
_cell.angle_beta   90.00
_cell.angle_gamma   90.00
#
_symmetry.space_group_name_H-M   'P 1'
#
loop_
_entity.id
_entity.type
_entity.pdbx_description
1 polymer ?
#
loop_
_entity_poly.entity_id
_entity_poly.type
_entity_poly.pdbx_seq_one_letter_code
_entity_poly.pdbx_strand_id
1 'polypeptide(L)'
;TGLLSMPGIAGVQLPRPRTFEAPFPPGAVLVMHSDGLSDRWKPADFPGLFPHDSALVAGQLLNQAAVRRDDAGIVVAVHGRP
;
A
#
# COMPACT_ATOMS: atom_id res chain seq x y z
N THR A 1 1.35 9.62 -5.98
CA THR A 1 2.73 9.81 -5.48
C THR A 1 3.11 8.57 -4.71
N GLY A 2 4.36 8.10 -4.81
CA GLY A 2 4.81 6.87 -4.11
C GLY A 2 5.89 7.19 -3.08
N LEU A 3 6.02 6.32 -2.08
CA LEU A 3 7.19 6.30 -1.19
C LEU A 3 8.28 5.44 -1.82
N LEU A 4 9.54 5.85 -1.66
CA LEU A 4 10.68 5.08 -2.14
C LEU A 4 11.00 3.95 -1.17
N SER A 5 11.42 2.80 -1.70
CA SER A 5 12.02 1.73 -0.93
C SER A 5 13.55 1.77 -1.03
N MET A 6 14.23 1.08 -0.12
CA MET A 6 15.68 0.89 -0.17
C MET A 6 15.99 -0.61 -0.26
N PRO A 7 16.96 -1.02 -1.10
CA PRO A 7 17.37 -2.41 -1.16
C PRO A 7 18.08 -2.84 0.13
N GLY A 8 17.78 -4.04 0.60
CA GLY A 8 18.40 -4.66 1.76
C GLY A 8 17.53 -5.75 2.36
N ILE A 9 18.14 -6.63 3.15
CA ILE A 9 17.44 -7.71 3.87
C ILE A 9 17.69 -7.51 5.36
N ALA A 10 16.62 -7.30 6.13
CA ALA A 10 16.70 -7.16 7.58
C ALA A 10 17.34 -8.40 8.21
N GLY A 11 18.32 -8.19 9.10
CA GLY A 11 19.05 -9.27 9.75
C GLY A 11 20.17 -9.92 8.92
N VAL A 12 20.32 -9.59 7.63
CA VAL A 12 21.41 -10.08 6.76
C VAL A 12 22.31 -8.93 6.33
N GLN A 13 21.81 -8.07 5.44
CA GLN A 13 22.53 -6.89 4.95
C GLN A 13 21.50 -5.79 4.73
N LEU A 14 21.33 -4.95 5.75
CA LEU A 14 20.47 -3.78 5.70
C LEU A 14 21.34 -2.54 5.88
N PRO A 15 21.49 -1.70 4.84
CA PRO A 15 22.07 -0.37 5.00
C PRO A 15 21.28 0.44 6.04
N ARG A 16 21.89 1.48 6.63
CA ARG A 16 21.21 2.35 7.60
C ARG A 16 19.84 2.80 7.04
N PRO A 17 18.72 2.48 7.73
CA PRO A 17 17.39 2.86 7.24
C PRO A 17 17.28 4.36 7.04
N ARG A 18 16.61 4.78 5.96
CA ARG A 18 16.24 6.18 5.72
C ARG A 18 14.74 6.34 5.83
N THR A 19 14.35 7.47 6.40
CA THR A 19 12.96 7.90 6.47
C THR A 19 12.59 8.63 5.19
N PHE A 20 11.44 8.27 4.61
CA PHE A 20 10.79 9.03 3.55
C PHE A 20 9.50 9.61 4.11
N GLU A 21 9.33 10.91 3.94
CA GLU A 21 8.14 11.64 4.41
C GLU A 21 7.32 12.10 3.21
N ALA A 22 6.01 11.99 3.32
CA ALA A 22 5.06 12.48 2.33
C ALA A 22 3.85 13.10 3.04
N PRO A 23 3.24 14.16 2.49
CA PRO A 23 2.02 14.72 3.04
C PRO A 23 0.90 13.68 3.10
N PHE A 24 0.18 13.62 4.23
CA PHE A 24 -1.01 12.79 4.42
C PHE A 24 -2.22 13.68 4.79
N PRO A 25 -2.72 14.52 3.87
CA PRO A 25 -3.82 15.46 4.13
C PRO A 25 -5.18 14.75 4.23
N PRO A 26 -6.24 15.42 4.75
CA PRO A 26 -7.59 14.86 4.78
C PRO A 26 -8.06 14.38 3.39
N GLY A 27 -8.65 13.19 3.36
CA GLY A 27 -9.04 12.50 2.12
C GLY A 27 -7.90 11.76 1.41
N ALA A 28 -6.69 11.73 1.95
CA ALA A 28 -5.61 10.88 1.44
C ALA A 28 -5.76 9.42 1.87
N VAL A 29 -5.27 8.51 1.04
CA VAL A 29 -5.17 7.07 1.34
C VAL A 29 -3.74 6.61 1.13
N LEU A 30 -3.18 5.95 2.13
CA LEU A 30 -1.90 5.26 2.07
C LEU A 30 -2.17 3.77 1.88
N VAL A 31 -1.60 3.20 0.82
CA VAL A 31 -1.57 1.76 0.59
C VAL A 31 -0.13 1.30 0.61
N MET A 32 0.19 0.38 1.51
CA MET A 32 1.46 -0.34 1.55
C MET A 32 1.18 -1.82 1.37
N HIS A 33 1.98 -2.52 0.56
CA HIS A 33 1.81 -3.95 0.33
C HIS A 33 3.15 -4.66 0.19
N SER A 34 3.16 -5.98 0.40
CA SER A 34 4.29 -6.84 0.03
C SER A 34 4.31 -7.08 -1.49
N ASP A 35 5.42 -7.60 -2.00
CA ASP A 35 5.59 -7.99 -3.40
C ASP A 35 4.70 -9.18 -3.85
N GLY A 36 4.12 -9.92 -2.89
CA GLY A 36 3.06 -10.89 -3.15
C GLY A 36 1.77 -10.28 -3.71
N LEU A 37 1.52 -8.98 -3.49
CA LEU A 37 0.45 -8.22 -4.14
C LEU A 37 0.99 -7.53 -5.41
N SER A 38 0.32 -7.71 -6.54
CA SER A 38 0.72 -7.04 -7.78
C SER A 38 0.62 -5.51 -7.65
N ASP A 39 1.60 -4.79 -8.19
CA ASP A 39 1.65 -3.32 -8.30
C ASP A 39 1.07 -2.78 -9.62
N ARG A 40 0.47 -3.65 -10.46
CA ARG A 40 0.00 -3.29 -11.80
C ARG A 40 -1.34 -2.56 -11.82
N TRP A 41 -2.04 -2.55 -10.70
CA TRP A 41 -3.30 -1.84 -10.57
C TRP A 41 -3.07 -0.35 -10.36
N LYS A 42 -4.09 0.43 -10.68
CA LYS A 42 -4.15 1.88 -10.48
C LYS A 42 -5.41 2.20 -9.70
N PRO A 43 -5.44 3.32 -8.95
CA PRO A 43 -6.66 3.74 -8.26
C PRO A 43 -7.87 3.88 -9.20
N ALA A 44 -7.66 4.22 -10.47
CA ALA A 44 -8.71 4.31 -11.48
C ALA A 44 -9.37 2.97 -11.83
N ASP A 45 -8.73 1.85 -11.53
CA ASP A 45 -9.29 0.51 -11.74
C ASP A 45 -10.37 0.18 -10.68
N PHE A 46 -10.44 0.98 -9.60
CA PHE A 46 -11.40 0.84 -8.51
C PHE A 46 -12.19 2.14 -8.27
N PRO A 47 -13.07 2.55 -9.21
CA PRO A 47 -13.85 3.76 -9.06
C PRO A 47 -14.66 3.76 -7.76
N GLY A 48 -14.49 4.78 -6.92
CA GLY A 48 -15.23 4.92 -5.68
C GLY A 48 -14.75 4.07 -4.51
N LEU A 49 -13.66 3.30 -4.64
CA LEU A 49 -13.16 2.45 -3.56
C LEU A 49 -12.50 3.24 -2.41
N PHE A 50 -11.59 4.15 -2.74
CA PHE A 50 -10.72 4.84 -1.78
C PHE A 50 -11.42 5.78 -0.76
N PRO A 51 -12.66 6.25 -0.97
CA PRO A 51 -13.44 6.91 0.08
C PRO A 51 -13.97 6.00 1.21
N HIS A 52 -13.91 4.68 1.06
CA HIS A 52 -14.42 3.73 2.07
C HIS A 52 -13.41 3.48 3.21
N ASP A 53 -13.83 2.71 4.22
CA ASP A 53 -12.96 2.34 5.34
C ASP A 53 -11.77 1.48 4.90
N SER A 54 -10.70 1.52 5.71
CA SER A 54 -9.45 0.80 5.43
C SER A 54 -9.63 -0.69 5.18
N ALA A 55 -10.56 -1.35 5.88
CA ALA A 55 -10.73 -2.81 5.78
C ALA A 55 -11.35 -3.19 4.43
N LEU A 56 -12.35 -2.42 3.98
CA LEU A 56 -12.97 -2.62 2.67
C LEU A 56 -11.96 -2.40 1.54
N VAL A 57 -11.21 -1.29 1.59
CA VAL A 57 -10.17 -1.00 0.59
C VAL A 57 -9.11 -2.12 0.57
N ALA A 58 -8.64 -2.55 1.75
CA ALA A 58 -7.66 -3.63 1.88
C ALA A 58 -8.17 -4.96 1.29
N GLY A 59 -9.39 -5.36 1.64
CA GLY A 59 -10.00 -6.60 1.17
C GLY A 59 -10.19 -6.62 -0.34
N GLN A 60 -10.66 -5.52 -0.92
CA GLN A 60 -10.86 -5.40 -2.36
C GLN A 60 -9.53 -5.49 -3.13
N LEU A 61 -8.50 -4.78 -2.67
CA LEU A 61 -7.18 -4.83 -3.29
C LEU A 61 -6.55 -6.23 -3.17
N LEU A 62 -6.61 -6.86 -1.99
CA LEU A 62 -6.14 -8.24 -1.82
C LEU A 62 -6.86 -9.19 -2.77
N ASN A 63 -8.19 -9.11 -2.85
CA ASN A 63 -8.99 -10.00 -3.69
C ASN A 63 -8.61 -9.92 -5.18
N GLN A 64 -8.32 -8.72 -5.69
CA GLN A 64 -8.09 -8.53 -7.13
C GLN A 64 -6.61 -8.52 -7.53
N ALA A 65 -5.69 -8.17 -6.63
CA ALA A 65 -4.27 -8.00 -6.96
C ALA A 65 -3.34 -9.07 -6.34
N ALA A 66 -3.81 -9.91 -5.41
CA ALA A 66 -3.04 -11.04 -4.87
C ALA A 66 -3.09 -12.26 -5.80
N VAL A 67 -2.66 -12.07 -7.06
CA VAL A 67 -2.75 -13.09 -8.12
C VAL A 67 -1.55 -14.05 -8.16
N ARG A 68 -0.52 -13.80 -7.33
CA ARG A 68 0.70 -14.61 -7.26
C ARG A 68 0.54 -15.74 -6.25
N ARG A 69 1.28 -16.83 -6.45
CA ARG A 69 1.37 -17.94 -5.49
C ARG A 69 2.44 -17.62 -4.43
N ASP A 70 2.17 -16.58 -3.66
CA ASP A 70 3.07 -16.02 -2.64
C ASP A 70 2.26 -15.43 -1.48
N ASP A 71 2.89 -15.19 -0.34
CA ASP A 71 2.24 -14.53 0.79
C ASP A 71 2.01 -13.04 0.49
N ALA A 72 0.76 -12.58 0.60
CA ALA A 72 0.38 -11.20 0.32
C ALA A 72 -0.05 -10.49 1.60
N GLY A 73 0.62 -9.37 1.92
CA GLY A 73 0.26 -8.48 3.01
C GLY A 73 -0.11 -7.09 2.48
N ILE A 74 -1.12 -6.47 3.10
CA ILE A 74 -1.52 -5.09 2.80
C ILE A 74 -1.79 -4.32 4.09
N VAL A 75 -1.43 -3.03 4.10
CA VAL A 75 -1.82 -2.06 5.12
C VAL A 75 -2.47 -0.89 4.40
N VAL A 76 -3.66 -0.51 4.86
CA VAL A 76 -4.39 0.65 4.36
C VAL A 76 -4.67 1.62 5.51
N ALA A 77 -4.26 2.87 5.33
CA ALA A 77 -4.63 3.97 6.20
C ALA A 77 -5.40 5.02 5.39
N VAL A 78 -6.61 5.35 5.87
CA VAL A 78 -7.46 6.40 5.28
C VAL A 78 -7.45 7.61 6.21
N HIS A 79 -7.09 8.76 5.68
CA HIS A 79 -7.31 10.02 6.37
C HIS A 79 -8.74 10.47 6.07
N GLY A 80 -9.63 10.35 7.05
CA GLY A 80 -11.01 10.84 6.93
C GLY A 80 -11.04 12.30 6.47
N ARG A 81 -12.05 12.65 5.68
CA ARG A 81 -12.40 14.07 5.50
C ARG A 81 -13.09 14.55 6.79
N PRO A 82 -12.82 15.78 7.24
CA PRO A 82 -13.60 16.38 8.33
C PRO A 82 -15.09 16.46 7.97
#